data_AF-A0A416EP40-F1
#
_entry.id   AF-A0A416EP40-F1
#
_cell.length_a   1.000
_cell.length_b   1.000
_cell.length_c   1.000
_cell.angle_alpha   90.00
_cell.angle_beta   90.00
_cell.angle_gamma   90.00
#
_symmetry.space_group_name_H-M   'P 1'
#
loop_
_entity.id
_entity.type
_entity.pdbx_description
1 polymer ?
#
loop_
_entity_poly.entity_id
_entity_poly.type
_entity_poly.pdbx_seq_one_letter_code
_entity_poly.pdbx_strand_id
1 'polypeptide(L)' 'MKVLLREPDGYVLLYKRLNVAQGRYRWPRKRSEAQAITWRQLDWLLNGLDVEQPKAIQTS' A
#
# COMPACT_ATOMS: atom_id res chain seq x y z
N MET A 1 4.47 -2.00 5.85
CA MET A 1 4.72 -0.55 6.04
C MET A 1 5.26 -0.33 7.44
N LYS A 2 6.32 0.47 7.56
CA LYS A 2 6.90 0.90 8.85
C LYS A 2 6.73 2.41 8.93
N VAL A 3 6.17 2.90 10.03
CA VAL A 3 6.04 4.33 10.31
C VAL A 3 6.63 4.58 11.68
N LEU A 4 7.43 5.64 11.81
CA LEU A 4 7.94 6.08 13.09
C LEU A 4 7.06 7.24 13.58
N LEU A 5 6.35 7.03 14.67
CA LEU A 5 5.56 8.05 15.36
C LEU A 5 6.41 8.65 16.48
N ARG A 6 6.53 9.98 16.53
CA ARG A 6 7.17 10.68 17.65
C ARG A 6 6.12 11.04 18.69
N GLU A 7 6.33 10.58 19.91
CA GLU A 7 5.54 10.94 21.09
C GLU A 7 6.41 11.77 22.06
N PRO A 8 5.82 12.42 23.07
CA PRO A 8 6.59 13.25 24.01
C PRO A 8 7.68 12.48 24.78
N ASP A 9 7.47 11.19 25.03
CA ASP A 9 8.35 10.30 25.80
C ASP A 9 9.23 9.39 24.94
N GLY A 10 9.09 9.44 23.60
CA GLY A 10 9.93 8.65 22.72
C GLY A 10 9.39 8.47 21.31
N TYR A 11 9.72 7.31 20.73
CA TYR A 11 9.27 6.93 19.40
C TYR A 11 8.58 5.58 19.42
N VAL A 12 7.45 5.49 18.73
CA VAL A 12 6.73 4.23 18.51
C VAL A 12 6.88 3.81 17.05
N LEU A 13 7.33 2.57 16.84
CA LEU A 13 7.38 1.97 15.52
C LEU A 13 6.06 1.27 15.21
N LEU A 14 5.24 1.89 14.36
CA LEU A 14 4.03 1.27 13.84
C LEU A 14 4.39 0.34 12.68
N TYR A 15 3.99 -0.93 12.81
CA TYR A 15 4.27 -1.95 11.80
C TYR A 15 2.98 -2.58 11.27
N LYS A 16 2.66 -2.29 10.00
CA LYS A 16 1.59 -2.97 9.27
C LYS A 16 2.18 -4.01 8.32
N ARG A 17 1.83 -5.27 8.52
CA ARG A 17 2.25 -6.41 7.70
C ARG A 17 1.08 -6.89 6.84
N LEU A 18 1.31 -7.09 5.54
CA LEU A 18 0.39 -7.89 4.71
C LEU A 18 0.65 -9.37 5.01
N ASN A 19 -0.39 -10.10 5.37
CA ASN A 19 -0.27 -11.54 5.58
C ASN A 19 -0.23 -12.26 4.23
N VAL A 20 0.34 -13.47 4.16
CA VAL A 20 0.52 -14.20 2.87
C VAL A 20 -0.82 -14.42 2.16
N ALA A 21 -1.91 -14.56 2.92
CA ALA A 21 -3.28 -14.65 2.41
C ALA A 21 -3.82 -13.35 1.80
N GLN A 22 -3.30 -12.18 2.21
CA GLN A 22 -3.72 -10.85 1.73
C GLN A 22 -2.87 -10.34 0.55
N GLY A 23 -1.87 -11.12 0.11
CA GLY A 23 -1.03 -10.78 -1.04
C GLY A 23 0.26 -10.04 -0.70
N ARG A 24 0.98 -9.61 -1.74
CA ARG A 24 2.26 -8.90 -1.66
C ARG A 24 2.19 -7.59 -2.44
N TYR A 25 2.84 -6.55 -1.93
CA TYR A 25 3.08 -5.33 -2.69
C TYR A 25 3.95 -5.62 -3.92
N ARG A 26 3.47 -5.24 -5.11
CA ARG A 26 4.30 -5.20 -6.33
C ARG A 26 5.02 -3.86 -6.38
N TRP A 27 6.14 -3.77 -5.67
CA TRP A 27 6.97 -2.57 -5.74
C TRP A 27 7.67 -2.46 -7.09
N PRO A 28 7.71 -1.26 -7.70
CA PRO A 28 8.40 -1.04 -8.97
C PRO A 28 9.88 -1.42 -8.82
N ARG A 29 10.38 -2.24 -9.73
CA ARG A 29 11.76 -2.72 -9.74
C ARG A 29 12.64 -1.87 -10.65
N LYS A 30 12.02 -1.13 -11.56
CA LYS A 30 12.67 -0.21 -12.50
C LYS A 30 12.11 1.19 -12.32
N ARG A 31 12.92 2.21 -12.66
CA ARG A 31 12.48 3.62 -12.63
C ARG A 31 11.28 3.87 -13.54
N SER A 32 11.19 3.18 -14.67
CA SER A 32 10.07 3.29 -15.62
C SER A 32 8.73 2.78 -15.06
N GLU A 33 8.77 1.95 -14.02
CA GLU A 33 7.57 1.42 -13.36
C GLU A 33 7.10 2.32 -12.20
N ALA A 34 7.91 3.30 -11.80
CA ALA A 34 7.56 4.23 -10.74
C ALA A 34 6.53 5.24 -11.27
N GLN A 35 5.36 5.26 -10.64
CA GLN A 35 4.26 6.14 -11.00
C GLN A 35 3.73 6.87 -9.76
N ALA A 36 3.23 8.09 -9.97
CA ALA A 36 2.46 8.78 -8.94
C ALA A 36 1.11 8.07 -8.76
N ILE A 37 0.71 7.83 -7.51
CA ILE A 37 -0.56 7.16 -7.19
C ILE A 37 -1.50 8.13 -6.50
N THR A 38 -2.79 7.92 -6.69
CA THR A 38 -3.85 8.64 -5.98
C THR A 38 -4.03 8.13 -4.55
N TRP A 39 -4.70 8.91 -3.69
CA TRP A 39 -5.08 8.46 -2.34
C TRP A 39 -5.91 7.17 -2.35
N ARG A 40 -6.80 7.00 -3.34
CA ARG A 40 -7.61 5.77 -3.47
C ARG A 40 -6.76 4.54 -3.80
N GLN A 41 -5.77 4.70 -4.68
CA GLN A 41 -4.82 3.61 -4.98
C GLN A 41 -3.91 3.28 -3.81
N LEU A 42 -3.55 4.30 -3.00
CA LEU A 42 -2.85 4.06 -1.75
C LEU A 42 -3.72 3.25 -0.77
N ASP A 43 -5.00 3.59 -0.64
CA ASP A 43 -5.94 2.82 0.18
C ASP A 43 -6.04 1.36 -0.28
N TRP A 44 -6.13 1.11 -1.59
CA TRP A 44 -6.09 -0.23 -2.15
C TRP A 44 -4.85 -1.01 -1.75
N LEU A 45 -3.66 -0.41 -1.89
CA LEU A 45 -2.42 -1.01 -1.41
C LEU A 45 -2.51 -1.34 0.09
N LEU A 46 -2.97 -0.40 0.92
CA LEU A 46 -3.09 -0.64 2.37
C LEU A 46 -4.10 -1.74 2.72
N ASN A 47 -5.04 -2.05 1.83
CA ASN A 47 -5.99 -3.15 1.94
C ASN A 47 -5.53 -4.45 1.24
N GLY A 48 -4.34 -4.45 0.60
CA GLY A 48 -3.76 -5.61 -0.08
C GLY A 48 -4.19 -5.78 -1.55
N LEU A 49 -4.85 -4.78 -2.13
CA LEU A 49 -5.26 -4.74 -3.52
C LEU A 49 -4.16 -4.13 -4.42
N ASP A 50 -4.16 -4.52 -5.70
CA ASP A 50 -3.24 -3.94 -6.68
C ASP A 50 -3.67 -2.51 -7.06
N VAL A 51 -2.70 -1.67 -7.46
CA VAL A 51 -2.93 -0.29 -7.92
C VAL A 51 -3.67 -0.28 -9.26
N GLU A 52 -3.36 -1.28 -10.09
CA GLU A 52 -4.07 -1.51 -11.34
C GLU A 52 -5.22 -2.47 -11.08
N GLN A 53 -6.45 -1.99 -11.31
CA GLN A 53 -7.67 -2.78 -11.22
C GLN A 53 -8.22 -3.00 -12.62
N PRO A 54 -7.63 -3.89 -13.44
CA PRO A 54 -8.00 -4.07 -14.85
C PRO A 54 -9.43 -4.61 -15.04
N LYS A 55 -10.03 -5.17 -13.97
CA LYS A 55 -11.42 -5.63 -13.93
C LYS A 55 -12.14 -5.00 -12.74
N ALA A 56 -12.33 -3.68 -12.77
CA ALA A 56 -13.34 -3.08 -11.92
C ALA A 56 -14.70 -3.68 -12.34
N ILE A 57 -15.42 -4.30 -11.41
CA ILE A 57 -16.78 -4.77 -11.65
C ILE A 57 -17.60 -3.51 -11.99
N GLN A 58 -18.01 -3.37 -13.25
CA GLN A 58 -18.95 -2.33 -13.63
C GLN A 58 -20.29 -2.70 -13.01
N THR A 59 -20.76 -1.92 -12.05
CA THR A 59 -22.13 -2.05 -11.56
C THR A 59 -23.03 -1.49 -12.66
N SER A 60 -23.74 -2.38 -13.36
CA SER A 60 -24.85 -2.02 -14.24
C SER A 60 -25.96 -1.31 -13.50
#